data_AF-A0A1V1NQB4-F1
#
_entry.id   AF-A0A1V1NQB4-F1
#
_cell.length_a   1.000
_cell.length_b   1.000
_cell.length_c   1.000
_cell.angle_alpha   90.00
_cell.angle_beta   90.00
_cell.angle_gamma   90.00
#
_symmetry.space_group_name_H-M   'P 1'
#
loop_
_entity.id
_entity.type
_entity.pdbx_description
1 polymer ?
#
loop_
_entity_poly.entity_id
_entity_poly.type
_entity_poly.pdbx_seq_one_letter_code
_entity_poly.pdbx_strand_id
1 'polypeptide(L)'
;MKQESPDIFVINACRVLSVLEKAIVRLIRQNYFNRNQIDENVKLVEAAIKNSRNWIIAYKSFYNVPSFKVLVSRTVEELATIVKQIILNCASVSGKKQLSSKRKQAEFRKLCSSIDSILDNLTSF
;
A
#
# COMPACT_ATOMS: atom_id res chain seq x y z
N MET A 1 -5.17 21.01 -26.23
CA MET A 1 -5.15 20.77 -24.77
C MET A 1 -3.76 20.28 -24.39
N LYS A 2 -2.96 21.08 -23.67
CA LYS A 2 -1.66 20.62 -23.17
C LYS A 2 -1.92 19.59 -22.08
N GLN A 3 -1.31 18.43 -22.21
CA GLN A 3 -1.37 17.37 -21.20
C GLN A 3 -0.57 17.87 -20.00
N GLU A 4 -1.24 18.39 -18.98
CA GLU A 4 -0.57 18.82 -17.75
C GLU A 4 0.13 17.61 -17.13
N SER A 5 1.44 17.74 -16.91
CA SER A 5 2.24 16.76 -16.20
C SER A 5 1.56 16.46 -14.86
N PRO A 6 1.35 15.18 -14.49
CA PRO A 6 0.67 14.87 -13.24
C PRO A 6 1.40 15.51 -12.08
N ASP A 7 0.64 16.19 -11.21
CA ASP A 7 1.19 16.89 -10.05
C ASP A 7 2.02 15.94 -9.18
N ILE A 8 3.14 16.44 -8.67
CA ILE A 8 4.11 15.65 -7.89
C ILE A 8 3.44 14.98 -6.70
N PHE A 9 2.45 15.62 -6.07
CA PHE A 9 1.66 15.03 -4.99
C PHE A 9 0.91 13.77 -5.45
N VAL A 10 0.19 13.87 -6.57
CA VAL A 10 -0.58 12.74 -7.14
C VAL A 10 0.35 11.60 -7.51
N ILE A 11 1.51 11.90 -8.11
CA ILE A 11 2.54 10.92 -8.43
C ILE A 11 3.02 10.22 -7.15
N ASN A 12 3.36 10.97 -6.12
CA ASN A 12 3.88 10.43 -4.88
C ASN A 12 2.83 9.57 -4.16
N ALA A 13 1.57 10.00 -4.09
CA ALA A 13 0.47 9.20 -3.55
C ALA A 13 0.30 7.87 -4.30
N CYS A 14 0.31 7.90 -5.64
CA CYS A 14 0.22 6.68 -6.44
C CYS A 14 1.44 5.76 -6.26
N ARG A 15 2.63 6.33 -6.03
CA ARG A 15 3.85 5.55 -5.71
C ARG A 15 3.68 4.83 -4.38
N VAL A 16 3.21 5.50 -3.33
CA VAL A 16 2.97 4.87 -2.03
C VAL A 16 1.99 3.72 -2.16
N LEU A 17 0.84 3.95 -2.79
CA LEU A 17 -0.17 2.90 -3.00
C LEU A 17 0.37 1.71 -3.80
N SER A 18 1.24 1.96 -4.79
CA SER A 18 1.87 0.88 -5.55
C SER A 18 2.87 0.07 -4.71
N VAL A 19 3.53 0.69 -3.73
CA VAL A 19 4.38 -0.01 -2.75
C VAL A 19 3.52 -0.85 -1.80
N LEU A 20 2.40 -0.32 -1.33
CA LEU A 20 1.44 -1.06 -0.49
C LEU A 20 0.85 -2.28 -1.24
N GLU A 21 0.47 -2.11 -2.51
CA GLU A 21 0.00 -3.21 -3.36
C GLU A 21 1.06 -4.32 -3.47
N LYS A 22 2.32 -3.95 -3.76
CA LYS A 22 3.44 -4.90 -3.82
C LYS A 22 3.72 -5.57 -2.48
N ALA A 23 3.56 -4.85 -1.37
CA ALA A 23 3.70 -5.38 -0.02
C ALA A 23 2.69 -6.50 0.25
N ILE A 24 1.41 -6.26 -0.07
CA ILE A 24 0.34 -7.25 0.07
C ILE A 24 0.57 -8.45 -0.85
N VAL A 25 0.92 -8.24 -2.13
CA VAL A 25 1.23 -9.33 -3.06
C VAL A 25 2.39 -10.18 -2.55
N ARG A 26 3.42 -9.56 -1.98
CA ARG A 26 4.55 -10.28 -1.37
C ARG A 26 4.11 -11.11 -0.17
N LEU A 27 3.30 -10.53 0.73
CA LEU A 27 2.75 -11.21 1.88
C LEU A 27 1.93 -12.44 1.46
N ILE A 28 1.05 -12.27 0.48
CA ILE A 28 0.22 -13.34 -0.08
C ILE A 28 1.10 -14.50 -0.55
N ARG A 29 2.13 -14.23 -1.36
CA ARG A 29 3.04 -15.24 -1.91
C ARG A 29 3.86 -15.97 -0.82
N GLN A 30 4.10 -15.32 0.31
CA GLN A 30 4.92 -15.87 1.39
C GLN A 30 4.12 -16.72 2.38
N ASN A 31 2.81 -16.48 2.50
CA ASN A 31 1.96 -17.13 3.51
C ASN A 31 0.84 -18.00 2.94
N TYR A 32 0.54 -17.90 1.65
CA TYR A 32 -0.52 -18.68 1.00
C TYR A 32 0.01 -19.37 -0.27
N PHE A 33 -0.48 -20.58 -0.55
CA PHE A 33 -0.18 -21.29 -1.79
C PHE A 33 -1.17 -20.91 -2.90
N ASN A 34 -2.45 -20.79 -2.54
CA ASN A 34 -3.56 -20.53 -3.46
C ASN A 34 -4.36 -19.29 -3.05
N ARG A 35 -4.96 -18.60 -4.04
CA ARG A 35 -5.76 -17.37 -3.80
C ARG A 35 -6.98 -17.60 -2.91
N ASN A 36 -7.53 -18.82 -2.94
CA ASN A 36 -8.71 -19.21 -2.18
C ASN A 36 -8.43 -19.34 -0.67
N GLN A 37 -7.16 -19.46 -0.28
CA GLN A 37 -6.74 -19.54 1.13
C GLN A 37 -6.50 -18.16 1.75
N ILE A 38 -6.49 -17.11 0.93
CA ILE A 38 -6.22 -15.75 1.39
C ILE A 38 -7.40 -15.29 2.23
N ASP A 39 -7.08 -14.75 3.41
CA ASP A 39 -8.03 -14.12 4.32
C ASP A 39 -8.80 -13.00 3.60
N GLU A 40 -10.11 -12.93 3.82
CA GLU A 40 -10.96 -11.95 3.14
C GLU A 40 -10.54 -10.51 3.42
N ASN A 41 -10.03 -10.21 4.62
CA ASN A 41 -9.51 -8.89 4.96
C ASN A 41 -8.30 -8.51 4.09
N VAL A 42 -7.44 -9.47 3.75
CA VAL A 42 -6.29 -9.23 2.87
C VAL A 42 -6.76 -8.91 1.45
N LYS A 43 -7.79 -9.61 0.96
CA LYS A 43 -8.38 -9.32 -0.37
C LYS A 43 -9.06 -7.96 -0.41
N LEU A 44 -9.82 -7.62 0.63
CA LEU A 44 -10.48 -6.33 0.77
C LEU A 44 -9.47 -5.18 0.74
N VAL A 45 -8.34 -5.33 1.42
CA VAL A 45 -7.27 -4.32 1.44
C VAL A 45 -6.54 -4.22 0.10
N GLU A 46 -6.26 -5.34 -0.56
CA GLU A 46 -5.73 -5.35 -1.94
C GLU A 46 -6.66 -4.54 -2.89
N ALA A 47 -7.97 -4.80 -2.82
CA ALA A 47 -8.96 -4.08 -3.61
C ALA A 47 -9.05 -2.59 -3.23
N ALA A 48 -9.03 -2.26 -1.94
CA ALA A 48 -9.09 -0.88 -1.46
C ALA A 48 -7.89 -0.04 -1.94
N ILE A 49 -6.69 -0.60 -1.92
CA ILE A 49 -5.48 0.06 -2.45
C ILE A 49 -5.64 0.35 -3.95
N LYS A 50 -6.08 -0.65 -4.72
CA LYS A 50 -6.27 -0.52 -6.17
C LYS A 50 -7.35 0.52 -6.51
N ASN A 51 -8.48 0.47 -5.81
CA ASN A 51 -9.58 1.40 -6.00
C ASN A 51 -9.17 2.83 -5.63
N SER A 52 -8.43 3.01 -4.54
CA SER A 52 -7.92 4.32 -4.12
C SER A 52 -6.96 4.90 -5.15
N ARG A 53 -6.06 4.09 -5.71
CA ARG A 53 -5.14 4.55 -6.78
C ARG A 53 -5.93 4.98 -8.02
N ASN A 54 -6.91 4.19 -8.44
CA ASN A 54 -7.75 4.52 -9.58
C ASN A 54 -8.55 5.80 -9.35
N TRP A 55 -9.10 5.98 -8.15
CA TRP A 55 -9.82 7.19 -7.75
C TRP A 55 -8.91 8.42 -7.78
N ILE A 56 -7.72 8.35 -7.17
CA ILE A 56 -6.75 9.47 -7.19
C ILE A 56 -6.38 9.86 -8.62
N ILE A 57 -6.16 8.90 -9.52
CA ILE A 57 -5.83 9.16 -10.92
C ILE A 57 -7.02 9.78 -11.66
N ALA A 58 -8.23 9.29 -11.43
CA ALA A 58 -9.45 9.80 -12.06
C ALA A 58 -9.74 11.25 -11.66
N TYR A 59 -9.49 11.60 -10.39
CA TYR A 59 -9.73 12.92 -9.83
C TYR A 59 -8.47 13.80 -9.76
N LYS A 60 -7.40 13.46 -10.50
CA LYS A 60 -6.12 14.17 -10.46
C LYS A 60 -6.20 15.66 -10.81
N SER A 61 -7.23 16.09 -11.54
CA SER A 61 -7.46 17.51 -11.87
C SER A 61 -7.76 18.37 -10.64
N PHE A 62 -8.17 17.76 -9.53
CA PHE A 62 -8.42 18.44 -8.26
C PHE A 62 -7.18 18.54 -7.36
N TYR A 63 -5.97 18.26 -7.89
CA TYR A 63 -4.73 18.25 -7.10
C TYR A 63 -4.47 19.57 -6.35
N ASN A 64 -4.91 20.70 -6.88
CA ASN A 64 -4.74 22.02 -6.28
C ASN A 64 -5.77 22.33 -5.17
N VAL A 65 -6.80 21.49 -5.01
CA VAL A 65 -7.82 21.66 -3.97
C VAL A 65 -7.27 21.15 -2.63
N PRO A 66 -7.19 21.98 -1.58
CA PRO A 66 -6.61 21.57 -0.30
C PRO A 66 -7.32 20.36 0.33
N SER A 67 -8.65 20.32 0.26
CA SER A 67 -9.44 19.19 0.79
C SER A 67 -9.17 17.87 0.05
N PHE A 68 -8.90 17.93 -1.27
CA PHE A 68 -8.48 16.76 -2.02
C PHE A 68 -7.11 16.26 -1.53
N LYS A 69 -6.13 17.15 -1.34
CA LYS A 69 -4.82 16.76 -0.81
C LYS A 69 -4.93 16.12 0.57
N VAL A 70 -5.68 16.73 1.48
CA VAL A 70 -5.92 16.19 2.83
C VAL A 70 -6.57 14.80 2.77
N LEU A 71 -7.62 14.64 1.97
CA LEU A 71 -8.31 13.36 1.82
C LEU A 71 -7.39 12.27 1.27
N VAL A 72 -6.59 12.59 0.25
CA VAL A 72 -5.63 11.65 -0.33
C VAL A 72 -4.56 11.26 0.70
N SER A 73 -3.96 12.22 1.41
CA SER A 73 -2.97 11.92 2.44
C SER A 73 -3.54 11.01 3.52
N ARG A 74 -4.73 11.32 4.05
CA ARG A 74 -5.40 10.48 5.05
C ARG A 74 -5.71 9.08 4.55
N THR A 75 -6.23 8.96 3.34
CA THR A 75 -6.52 7.66 2.72
C THR A 75 -5.25 6.81 2.60
N VAL A 76 -4.13 7.42 2.18
CA VAL A 76 -2.85 6.72 2.02
C VAL A 76 -2.28 6.30 3.38
N GLU A 77 -2.34 7.17 4.40
CA GLU A 77 -1.90 6.88 5.78
C GLU A 77 -2.70 5.73 6.41
N GLU A 78 -4.03 5.75 6.27
CA GLU A 78 -4.91 4.71 6.80
C GLU A 78 -4.65 3.36 6.13
N LEU A 79 -4.56 3.33 4.80
CA LEU A 79 -4.24 2.11 4.07
C LEU A 79 -2.85 1.58 4.45
N ALA A 80 -1.86 2.45 4.59
CA ALA A 80 -0.53 2.04 5.03
C ALA A 80 -0.57 1.42 6.43
N THR A 81 -1.35 2.00 7.34
CA THR A 81 -1.54 1.50 8.71
C THR A 81 -2.18 0.11 8.72
N ILE A 82 -3.26 -0.06 7.96
CA ILE A 82 -3.96 -1.35 7.85
C ILE A 82 -3.03 -2.41 7.23
N VAL A 83 -2.29 -2.06 6.18
CA VAL A 83 -1.31 -2.98 5.54
C VAL A 83 -0.25 -3.42 6.54
N LYS A 84 0.30 -2.51 7.35
CA LYS A 84 1.27 -2.85 8.40
C LYS A 84 0.66 -3.79 9.45
N GLN A 85 -0.56 -3.52 9.90
CA GLN A 85 -1.25 -4.40 10.84
C GLN A 85 -1.44 -5.81 10.27
N ILE A 86 -1.86 -5.91 9.00
CA ILE A 86 -1.98 -7.20 8.31
C ILE A 86 -0.63 -7.91 8.24
N ILE A 87 0.45 -7.20 7.87
CA ILE A 87 1.80 -7.78 7.79
C ILE A 87 2.26 -8.33 9.15
N LEU A 88 1.99 -7.60 10.23
CA LEU A 88 2.41 -7.97 11.59
C LEU A 88 1.56 -9.11 12.18
N ASN A 89 0.27 -9.16 11.84
CA ASN A 89 -0.69 -10.13 12.38
C ASN A 89 -0.85 -11.38 11.52
N CYS A 90 -0.33 -11.39 10.28
CA CYS A 90 -0.41 -12.56 9.42
C CYS A 90 0.41 -13.70 10.02
N ALA A 91 -0.27 -14.76 10.48
CA ALA A 91 0.38 -15.98 10.94
C ALA A 91 1.31 -16.51 9.84
N SER A 92 2.54 -16.88 10.23
CA SER A 92 3.53 -17.40 9.30
C SER A 92 3.21 -18.84 8.92
N VAL A 93 2.15 -19.05 8.14
CA VAL A 93 1.89 -20.34 7.51
C VAL A 93 2.99 -20.57 6.47
N SER A 94 3.38 -21.83 6.26
CA SER A 94 4.26 -22.20 5.14
C SER A 94 3.54 -21.85 3.84
N GLY A 95 3.81 -20.69 3.26
CA GLY A 95 3.31 -20.32 1.94
C GLY A 95 4.23 -20.79 0.82
N LYS A 96 3.93 -20.38 -0.41
CA LYS A 96 4.66 -20.79 -1.62
C LYS A 96 6.17 -20.51 -1.56
N LYS A 97 6.59 -19.49 -0.81
CA LYS A 97 7.99 -19.17 -0.54
C LYS A 97 8.39 -19.70 0.84
N GLN A 98 9.16 -20.78 0.88
CA GLN A 98 9.68 -21.39 2.12
C GLN A 98 10.79 -20.53 2.75
N LEU A 99 10.40 -19.44 3.40
CA LEU A 99 11.29 -18.63 4.24
C LEU A 99 11.09 -19.00 5.71
N SER A 100 12.18 -19.04 6.48
CA SER A 100 12.10 -19.23 7.94
C SER A 100 11.35 -18.06 8.58
N SER A 101 10.64 -18.34 9.69
CA SER A 101 9.86 -17.34 10.44
C SER A 101 10.67 -16.09 10.80
N LYS A 102 11.92 -16.28 11.27
CA LYS A 102 12.85 -15.18 11.60
C LYS A 102 13.18 -14.30 10.39
N ARG A 103 13.42 -14.89 9.22
CA ARG A 103 13.67 -14.13 7.98
C ARG A 103 12.42 -13.40 7.51
N LYS A 104 11.24 -14.04 7.58
CA LYS A 104 9.95 -13.40 7.26
C LYS A 104 9.71 -12.17 8.13
N GLN A 105 9.87 -12.29 9.45
CA GLN A 105 9.71 -11.16 10.38
C GLN A 105 10.69 -10.02 10.09
N ALA A 106 11.95 -10.32 9.80
CA ALA A 106 12.93 -9.30 9.44
C ALA A 106 12.55 -8.57 8.13
N GLU A 107 12.07 -9.30 7.12
CA GLU A 107 11.57 -8.71 5.87
C GLU A 107 10.32 -7.85 6.09
N PHE A 108 9.40 -8.30 6.94
CA PHE A 108 8.20 -7.55 7.31
C PHE A 108 8.54 -6.23 8.01
N ARG A 109 9.47 -6.24 8.96
CA ARG A 109 9.94 -5.00 9.61
C ARG A 109 10.60 -4.03 8.62
N LYS A 110 11.43 -4.54 7.71
CA LYS A 110 12.03 -3.71 6.64
C LYS A 110 10.98 -3.09 5.73
N LEU A 111 9.94 -3.86 5.40
CA LEU A 111 8.83 -3.40 4.58
C LEU A 111 8.03 -2.30 5.27
N CYS A 112 7.71 -2.47 6.56
CA CYS A 112 7.05 -1.43 7.37
C CYS A 112 7.89 -0.15 7.40
N SER A 113 9.20 -0.26 7.67
CA SER A 113 10.11 0.89 7.67
C SER A 113 10.23 1.58 6.31
N SER A 114 10.17 0.82 5.21
CA SER A 114 10.14 1.39 3.86
C SER A 114 8.83 2.15 3.59
N ILE A 115 7.71 1.65 4.11
CA ILE A 115 6.41 2.34 4.04
C ILE A 115 6.46 3.66 4.83
N ASP A 116 7.01 3.64 6.05
CA ASP A 116 7.20 4.86 6.87
C ASP A 116 8.00 5.93 6.13
N SER A 117 9.18 5.58 5.64
CA SER A 117 10.04 6.52 4.91
C SER A 117 9.37 7.11 3.66
N ILE A 118 8.48 6.36 3.00
CA ILE A 118 7.75 6.86 1.84
C ILE A 118 6.58 7.76 2.24
N LEU A 119 5.91 7.48 3.35
CA LEU A 119 4.85 8.34 3.89
C LEU A 119 5.38 9.70 4.31
N ASP A 120 6.59 9.77 4.89
CA ASP A 120 7.22 11.03 5.27
C ASP A 120 7.39 11.98 4.06
N ASN A 121 7.62 11.42 2.86
CA ASN A 121 7.72 12.21 1.61
C ASN A 121 6.36 12.70 1.09
N LEU A 122 5.25 12.24 1.67
CA LEU A 122 3.89 12.62 1.29
C LEU A 122 3.31 13.66 2.26
N THR A 123 3.78 13.70 3.50
CA THR A 123 3.40 14.69 4.52
C THR A 123 4.35 15.88 4.62
N SER A 124 5.54 15.81 4.01
CA SER A 124 6.47 16.94 3.90
C SER A 124 5.97 17.96 2.87
N PHE A 125 5.05 18.82 3.29
CA PHE A 125 4.57 20.01 2.56
C PHE A 125 4.79 21.26 3.40
#